data_AF-A0A2J7Q9C7-F1
#
_entry.id   AF-A0A2J7Q9C7-F1
#
_cell.length_a   1.000
_cell.length_b   1.000
_cell.length_c   1.000
_cell.angle_alpha   90.00
_cell.angle_beta   90.00
_cell.angle_gamma   90.00
#
_symmetry.space_group_name_H-M   'P 1'
#
loop_
_entity.id
_entity.type
_entity.pdbx_description
1 polymer ?
#
loop_
_entity_poly.entity_id
_entity_poly.type
_entity_poly.pdbx_seq_one_letter_code
_entity_poly.pdbx_strand_id
1 'polypeptide(L)'
;MKYHMLLSYLINLTYVVLRKCSGKMIEGDPAVDRLVEIRTVLEKMRPIDHKLKHQIDKLVKTAATGSTGGSDPSHLCAHPENMVSKAEESEDSESEGEDDKADDKQGKVKKGVYVPPKLAAVHYDGDKSWAEKQQCVLERARKRALGSSVMQELQEEYFDHPLEVSHRDVAKATLVQQLQHKEE
;
A
#
# COMPACT_ATOMS: atom_id res chain seq x y z
N MET A 1 2.25 -14.16 -31.92
CA MET A 1 1.48 -15.42 -31.70
C MET A 1 0.13 -15.42 -32.41
N LYS A 2 -0.83 -14.54 -32.06
CA LYS A 2 -2.16 -14.50 -32.72
C LYS A 2 -2.10 -14.44 -34.25
N TYR A 3 -1.30 -13.53 -34.80
CA TYR A 3 -1.13 -13.39 -36.24
C TYR A 3 -0.51 -14.63 -36.90
N HIS A 4 0.42 -15.31 -36.21
CA HIS A 4 1.00 -16.56 -36.69
C HIS A 4 -0.07 -17.66 -36.76
N MET A 5 -0.92 -17.81 -35.75
CA MET A 5 -2.02 -18.77 -35.77
C MET A 5 -3.07 -18.43 -36.84
N LEU A 6 -3.37 -17.14 -37.04
CA LEU A 6 -4.28 -16.69 -38.10
C LEU A 6 -3.72 -17.02 -39.49
N LEU A 7 -2.41 -16.83 -39.68
CA LEU A 7 -1.71 -17.19 -40.91
C LEU A 7 -1.77 -18.70 -41.14
N SER A 8 -1.44 -19.51 -40.13
CA SER A 8 -1.57 -20.97 -40.20
C SER A 8 -3.00 -21.43 -40.49
N TYR A 9 -4.02 -20.75 -39.95
CA TYR A 9 -5.43 -21.01 -40.26
C TYR A 9 -5.73 -20.75 -41.74
N LEU A 10 -5.30 -19.61 -42.28
CA LEU A 10 -5.50 -19.27 -43.69
C LEU A 10 -4.82 -20.27 -44.62
N ILE A 11 -3.59 -20.70 -44.30
CA ILE A 11 -2.85 -21.69 -45.09
C ILE A 11 -3.58 -23.04 -45.13
N ASN A 12 -4.02 -23.56 -43.97
CA ASN A 12 -4.75 -24.83 -43.93
C ASN A 12 -6.12 -24.70 -44.61
N LEU A 13 -6.79 -23.55 -44.50
CA LEU A 13 -8.07 -23.29 -45.15
C LEU A 13 -7.94 -23.25 -46.67
N THR A 14 -6.96 -22.53 -47.21
CA THR A 14 -6.72 -22.47 -48.67
C THR A 14 -6.29 -23.82 -49.22
N TYR A 15 -5.52 -24.61 -48.46
CA TYR A 15 -5.19 -25.98 -48.81
C TYR A 15 -6.43 -26.87 -48.94
N VAL A 16 -7.36 -26.81 -47.98
CA VAL A 16 -8.62 -27.55 -48.05
C VAL A 16 -9.46 -27.09 -49.25
N VAL A 17 -9.54 -25.79 -49.51
CA VAL A 17 -10.27 -25.24 -50.68
C VAL A 17 -9.66 -25.74 -51.99
N LEU A 18 -8.33 -25.69 -52.13
CA LEU A 18 -7.63 -26.20 -53.31
C LEU A 18 -7.92 -27.68 -53.55
N ARG A 19 -7.97 -28.47 -52.48
CA ARG A 19 -8.27 -29.90 -52.52
C ARG A 19 -9.71 -30.18 -52.96
N LYS A 20 -10.67 -29.35 -52.51
CA LYS A 20 -12.07 -29.36 -53.00
C LYS A 20 -12.17 -29.03 -54.47
N CYS A 21 -11.49 -27.97 -54.91
CA CYS A 21 -11.49 -27.55 -56.32
C CYS A 21 -10.83 -28.59 -57.24
N SER A 22 -9.85 -29.35 -56.72
CA SER A 22 -9.17 -30.41 -57.45
C SER A 22 -9.93 -31.75 -57.46
N GLY A 23 -11.13 -31.81 -56.87
CA GLY A 23 -11.98 -33.02 -56.83
C GLY A 23 -11.45 -34.14 -55.93
N LYS A 24 -10.49 -33.85 -55.03
CA LYS A 24 -9.94 -34.83 -54.09
C LYS A 24 -10.79 -34.90 -52.82
N MET A 25 -10.91 -36.10 -52.26
CA MET A 25 -11.63 -36.32 -51.00
C MET A 25 -10.92 -35.62 -49.82
N ILE A 26 -11.69 -35.01 -48.93
CA ILE A 26 -11.21 -34.25 -47.76
C ILE A 26 -11.20 -35.14 -46.51
N GLU A 27 -11.94 -36.25 -46.52
CA GLU A 27 -12.08 -37.13 -45.36
C GLU A 27 -10.72 -37.70 -44.93
N GLY A 28 -10.42 -37.59 -43.63
CA GLY A 28 -9.17 -38.08 -43.03
C GLY A 28 -7.94 -37.20 -43.28
N ASP A 29 -8.09 -35.99 -43.82
CA ASP A 29 -6.97 -35.06 -44.00
C ASP A 29 -6.56 -34.39 -42.68
N PRO A 30 -5.30 -34.50 -42.22
CA PRO A 30 -4.83 -33.82 -41.01
C PRO A 30 -4.95 -32.29 -41.09
N ALA A 31 -5.14 -31.72 -42.28
CA ALA A 31 -5.43 -30.29 -42.43
C ALA A 31 -6.73 -29.86 -41.73
N VAL A 32 -7.75 -30.73 -41.70
CA VAL A 32 -9.02 -30.44 -41.02
C VAL A 32 -8.85 -30.44 -39.51
N ASP A 33 -8.15 -31.44 -38.96
CA ASP A 33 -7.87 -31.51 -37.52
C ASP A 33 -7.06 -30.30 -37.04
N ARG A 34 -6.02 -29.92 -37.79
CA ARG A 34 -5.25 -28.69 -37.54
C ARG A 34 -6.14 -27.43 -37.58
N LEU A 35 -7.11 -27.39 -38.50
CA LEU A 35 -8.02 -26.26 -38.62
C LEU A 35 -8.93 -26.14 -37.38
N VAL A 36 -9.45 -27.27 -36.89
CA VAL A 36 -10.28 -27.34 -35.68
C VAL A 36 -9.45 -26.96 -34.45
N GLU A 37 -8.22 -27.48 -34.32
CA GLU A 37 -7.32 -27.11 -33.24
C GLU A 37 -7.08 -25.59 -33.21
N ILE A 38 -6.65 -25.00 -34.33
CA ILE A 38 -6.39 -23.56 -34.41
C ILE A 38 -7.67 -22.75 -34.12
N ARG A 39 -8.84 -23.20 -34.60
CA ARG A 39 -10.14 -22.57 -34.31
C ARG A 39 -10.41 -22.52 -32.81
N THR A 40 -10.25 -23.65 -32.11
CA THR A 40 -10.49 -23.72 -30.67
C THR A 40 -9.53 -22.83 -29.89
N VAL A 41 -8.25 -22.81 -30.25
CA VAL A 41 -7.25 -21.94 -29.62
C VAL A 41 -7.62 -20.46 -29.81
N LEU A 42 -7.98 -20.04 -31.02
CA LEU A 42 -8.40 -18.67 -31.29
C LEU A 42 -9.65 -18.25 -30.48
N GLU A 43 -10.59 -19.17 -30.26
CA GLU A 43 -11.76 -18.92 -29.43
C GLU A 43 -11.39 -18.75 -27.95
N LYS A 44 -10.48 -19.58 -27.43
CA LYS A 44 -9.98 -19.47 -26.05
C LYS A 44 -9.11 -18.23 -25.82
N MET A 45 -8.47 -17.70 -26.86
CA MET A 45 -7.70 -16.44 -26.77
C MET A 45 -8.59 -15.19 -26.66
N ARG A 46 -9.86 -15.23 -27.12
CA ARG A 46 -10.76 -14.06 -27.10
C ARG A 46 -10.91 -13.38 -25.73
N PRO A 47 -11.20 -14.07 -24.62
CA PRO A 47 -11.34 -13.41 -23.33
C PRO A 47 -10.05 -12.73 -22.86
N ILE A 48 -8.88 -13.30 -23.19
CA ILE A 48 -7.57 -12.71 -22.87
C ILE A 48 -7.38 -11.42 -23.66
N ASP A 49 -7.67 -11.43 -24.97
CA ASP A 49 -7.59 -10.24 -25.81
C ASP A 49 -8.48 -9.09 -25.30
N HIS A 50 -9.69 -9.41 -24.80
CA HIS A 50 -10.58 -8.39 -24.23
C HIS A 50 -10.00 -7.77 -22.94
N LYS A 51 -9.42 -8.60 -22.07
CA LYS A 51 -8.76 -8.12 -20.84
C LYS A 51 -7.53 -7.26 -21.16
N LEU A 52 -6.69 -7.71 -22.10
CA LEU A 52 -5.51 -6.97 -22.54
C LEU A 52 -5.90 -5.64 -23.18
N LYS A 53 -6.93 -5.62 -24.03
CA LYS A 53 -7.44 -4.37 -24.60
C LYS A 53 -7.86 -3.39 -23.52
N HIS A 54 -8.63 -3.83 -22.53
CA HIS A 54 -9.03 -2.96 -21.42
C HIS A 54 -7.82 -2.42 -20.65
N GLN A 55 -6.82 -3.26 -20.37
CA GLN A 55 -5.60 -2.83 -19.69
C GLN A 55 -4.81 -1.82 -20.52
N ILE A 56 -4.67 -2.03 -21.82
CA ILE A 56 -4.02 -1.09 -22.75
C ILE A 56 -4.79 0.23 -22.76
N ASP A 57 -6.12 0.18 -22.95
CA ASP A 57 -6.97 1.37 -22.98
C ASP A 57 -6.88 2.16 -21.66
N LYS A 58 -6.82 1.44 -20.53
CA LYS A 58 -6.61 2.03 -19.20
C LYS A 58 -5.25 2.72 -19.10
N LEU A 59 -4.17 2.04 -19.49
CA LEU A 59 -2.81 2.58 -19.45
C LEU A 59 -2.65 3.80 -20.36
N VAL A 60 -3.23 3.74 -21.57
CA VAL A 60 -3.24 4.86 -22.52
C VAL A 60 -4.02 6.04 -21.95
N LYS A 61 -5.18 5.81 -21.34
CA LYS A 61 -5.95 6.87 -20.66
C LYS A 61 -5.18 7.49 -19.49
N THR A 62 -4.52 6.67 -18.66
CA THR A 62 -3.70 7.21 -17.56
C THR A 62 -2.51 8.00 -18.07
N ALA A 63 -1.86 7.56 -19.16
CA ALA A 63 -0.75 8.29 -19.76
C ALA A 63 -1.19 9.59 -20.47
N ALA A 64 -2.35 9.59 -21.10
CA ALA A 64 -2.88 10.75 -21.84
C ALA A 64 -3.57 11.79 -20.94
N THR A 65 -4.24 11.36 -19.86
CA THR A 65 -5.06 12.24 -19.00
C THR A 65 -4.40 12.54 -17.65
N GLY A 66 -3.24 11.92 -17.34
CA GLY A 66 -2.39 12.31 -16.21
C GLY A 66 -3.01 12.15 -14.81
N SER A 67 -4.12 11.42 -14.67
CA SER A 67 -4.77 11.21 -13.38
C SER A 67 -5.39 9.82 -13.31
N THR A 68 -4.89 9.00 -12.41
CA THR A 68 -5.60 7.81 -11.91
C THR A 68 -6.84 8.33 -11.17
N GLY A 69 -7.97 8.38 -11.87
CA GLY A 69 -9.25 8.63 -11.22
C GLY A 69 -9.37 7.70 -10.00
N GLY A 70 -9.64 8.26 -8.82
CA GLY A 70 -9.67 7.57 -7.52
C GLY A 70 -10.76 6.50 -7.38
N SER A 71 -11.23 5.92 -8.48
CA SER A 71 -12.31 4.94 -8.58
C SER A 71 -11.82 3.64 -9.23
N ASP A 72 -10.57 3.24 -8.94
CA ASP A 72 -9.99 2.02 -9.48
C ASP A 72 -9.94 0.91 -8.41
N PRO A 73 -10.84 -0.10 -8.46
CA PRO A 73 -10.94 -1.15 -7.43
C PRO A 73 -9.66 -1.99 -7.30
N SER A 74 -8.78 -1.94 -8.30
CA SER A 74 -7.50 -2.66 -8.30
C SER A 74 -6.43 -2.01 -7.42
N HIS A 75 -6.57 -0.72 -7.07
CA HIS A 75 -5.66 -0.03 -6.17
C HIS A 75 -5.94 -0.34 -4.68
N LEU A 76 -7.06 -1.02 -4.39
CA LEU A 76 -7.42 -1.51 -3.07
C LEU A 76 -6.86 -2.90 -2.77
N CYS A 77 -6.13 -3.52 -3.70
CA CYS A 77 -5.42 -4.75 -3.45
C CYS A 77 -4.24 -4.48 -2.51
N ALA A 78 -4.12 -5.27 -1.43
CA ALA A 78 -2.98 -5.17 -0.53
C ALA A 78 -1.67 -5.38 -1.31
N HIS A 79 -0.68 -4.50 -1.11
CA HIS A 79 0.67 -4.62 -1.67
C HIS A 79 1.53 -5.49 -0.73
N PRO A 80 1.75 -6.79 -1.02
CA PRO A 80 2.49 -7.68 -0.12
C PRO A 80 3.98 -7.34 -0.03
N GLU A 81 4.54 -6.63 -1.02
CA GLU A 81 5.95 -6.18 -0.98
C GLU A 81 6.21 -5.20 0.18
N ASN A 82 5.22 -4.39 0.56
CA ASN A 82 5.31 -3.50 1.72
C ASN A 82 5.30 -4.23 3.07
N MET A 83 5.01 -5.54 3.09
CA MET A 83 5.12 -6.35 4.30
C MET A 83 6.48 -7.01 4.47
N VAL A 84 7.23 -7.20 3.39
CA VAL A 84 8.51 -7.93 3.41
C VAL A 84 9.65 -7.02 3.84
N SER A 85 9.63 -5.74 3.41
CA SER A 85 10.63 -4.76 3.82
C SER A 85 10.67 -4.51 5.34
N LYS A 86 9.53 -4.63 6.04
CA LYS A 86 9.50 -4.53 7.51
C LYS A 86 10.05 -5.77 8.23
N ALA A 87 10.16 -6.91 7.55
CA ALA A 87 10.57 -8.18 8.15
C ALA A 87 12.07 -8.49 7.96
N GLU A 88 12.70 -7.97 6.91
CA GLU A 88 14.14 -8.24 6.63
C GLU A 88 15.08 -7.11 7.10
N GLU A 89 14.56 -5.95 7.51
CA GLU A 89 15.37 -4.79 7.89
C GLU A 89 15.73 -4.75 9.41
N SER A 90 15.65 -5.89 10.11
CA SER A 90 16.02 -5.99 11.55
C SER A 90 17.42 -6.57 11.81
N GLU A 91 18.32 -6.54 10.83
CA GLU A 91 19.72 -6.91 11.02
C GLU A 91 20.60 -5.80 10.42
N ASP A 92 21.09 -4.93 11.31
CA ASP A 92 22.28 -4.07 11.18
C ASP A 92 22.12 -2.61 10.67
N SER A 93 22.12 -1.66 11.63
CA SER A 93 22.91 -0.41 11.70
C SER A 93 23.07 0.49 10.46
N GLU A 94 22.95 1.82 10.43
CA GLU A 94 22.78 2.93 11.40
C GLU A 94 22.60 4.23 10.53
N SER A 95 22.08 5.29 11.16
CA SER A 95 22.16 6.72 10.76
C SER A 95 21.25 7.25 9.63
N GLU A 96 20.16 7.93 10.02
CA GLU A 96 20.05 9.40 10.00
C GLU A 96 18.58 9.78 10.30
N GLY A 97 18.34 10.52 11.39
CA GLY A 97 17.05 11.20 11.61
C GLY A 97 16.51 11.25 13.03
N GLU A 98 17.12 12.09 13.85
CA GLU A 98 16.50 12.98 14.85
C GLU A 98 15.50 12.40 15.89
N ASP A 99 16.06 12.14 17.07
CA ASP A 99 15.63 12.59 18.41
C ASP A 99 14.12 12.80 18.65
N ASP A 100 13.49 11.85 19.33
CA ASP A 100 12.46 12.18 20.32
C ASP A 100 12.44 11.14 21.44
N LYS A 101 13.01 11.52 22.59
CA LYS A 101 13.04 10.72 23.80
C LYS A 101 11.63 10.60 24.39
N ALA A 102 11.07 9.39 24.38
CA ALA A 102 9.92 9.05 25.21
C ALA A 102 10.05 7.64 25.81
N ASP A 103 10.51 7.63 27.07
CA ASP A 103 10.31 6.63 28.12
C ASP A 103 10.43 5.15 27.72
N ASP A 104 11.68 4.70 27.75
CA ASP A 104 12.07 3.30 27.75
C ASP A 104 11.61 2.60 29.04
N LYS A 105 10.40 2.05 29.02
CA LYS A 105 10.05 0.87 29.82
C LYS A 105 9.87 -0.32 28.89
N GLN A 106 10.92 -0.67 28.13
CA GLN A 106 11.05 -1.99 27.54
C GLN A 106 11.23 -3.03 28.64
N GLY A 107 10.11 -3.61 29.08
CA GLY A 107 10.15 -4.93 29.69
C GLY A 107 10.80 -5.89 28.70
N LYS A 108 12.04 -6.32 28.99
CA LYS A 108 12.82 -7.32 28.24
C LYS A 108 11.90 -8.35 27.58
N VAL A 109 11.68 -8.24 26.28
CA VAL A 109 10.93 -9.23 25.52
C VAL A 109 11.78 -10.51 25.52
N LYS A 110 11.26 -11.57 26.13
CA LYS A 110 11.90 -12.89 26.10
C LYS A 110 11.99 -13.34 24.64
N LYS A 111 13.22 -13.55 24.15
CA LYS A 111 13.50 -14.01 22.78
C LYS A 111 12.67 -15.28 22.51
N GLY A 112 11.76 -15.24 21.53
CA GLY A 112 10.91 -16.38 21.13
C GLY A 112 9.43 -16.34 21.52
N VAL A 113 8.97 -15.32 22.26
CA VAL A 113 7.53 -15.14 22.54
C VAL A 113 6.95 -14.06 21.64
N TYR A 114 6.01 -14.42 20.76
CA TYR A 114 5.28 -13.46 19.95
C TYR A 114 4.44 -12.54 20.85
N VAL A 115 4.64 -11.23 20.72
CA VAL A 115 3.84 -10.21 21.39
C VAL A 115 3.02 -9.47 20.35
N PRO A 116 1.69 -9.65 20.32
CA PRO A 116 0.82 -8.92 19.41
C PRO A 116 0.92 -7.41 19.62
N PRO A 117 0.85 -6.59 18.56
CA PRO A 117 0.82 -5.14 18.67
C PRO A 117 -0.42 -4.68 19.44
N LYS A 118 -0.24 -3.70 20.33
CA LYS A 118 -1.36 -3.09 21.07
C LYS A 118 -2.07 -2.10 20.15
N LEU A 119 -3.18 -2.52 19.55
CA LEU A 119 -4.02 -1.64 18.73
C LEU A 119 -4.89 -0.78 19.65
N ALA A 120 -4.66 0.54 19.62
CA ALA A 120 -5.59 1.51 20.19
C ALA A 120 -6.55 1.99 19.08
N ALA A 121 -7.78 2.38 19.45
CA ALA A 121 -8.70 2.99 18.51
C ALA A 121 -8.12 4.32 18.01
N VAL A 122 -7.95 4.44 16.70
CA VAL A 122 -7.52 5.67 16.02
C VAL A 122 -8.69 6.16 15.17
N HIS A 123 -8.91 7.46 15.16
CA HIS A 123 -9.96 8.09 14.37
C HIS A 123 -9.69 7.87 12.87
N TYR A 124 -10.68 7.34 12.15
CA TYR A 124 -10.58 7.16 10.70
C TYR A 124 -10.78 8.51 10.01
N ASP A 125 -9.72 9.01 9.39
CA ASP A 125 -9.69 10.33 8.79
C ASP A 125 -10.26 10.36 7.35
N GLY A 126 -10.75 9.26 6.81
CA GLY A 126 -11.20 9.20 5.41
C GLY A 126 -10.06 9.29 4.39
N ASP A 127 -10.41 9.59 3.14
CA ASP A 127 -9.47 9.73 2.01
C ASP A 127 -8.79 11.11 1.98
N LYS A 128 -8.25 11.56 3.13
CA LYS A 128 -7.46 12.79 3.16
C LYS A 128 -6.24 12.66 2.25
N SER A 129 -6.01 13.68 1.44
CA SER A 129 -4.84 13.77 0.57
C SER A 129 -3.56 13.73 1.40
N TRP A 130 -2.46 13.25 0.83
CA TRP A 130 -1.16 13.17 1.51
C TRP A 130 -0.73 14.55 2.05
N ALA A 131 -1.02 15.62 1.29
CA ALA A 131 -0.77 17.00 1.71
C ALA A 131 -1.57 17.41 2.96
N GLU A 132 -2.84 16.99 3.07
CA GLU A 132 -3.71 17.29 4.21
C GLU A 132 -3.27 16.53 5.47
N LYS A 133 -2.77 15.29 5.30
CA LYS A 133 -2.18 14.51 6.40
C LYS A 133 -0.93 15.18 6.94
N GLN A 134 -0.05 15.68 6.06
CA GLN A 134 1.17 16.37 6.48
C GLN A 134 0.84 17.68 7.24
N GLN A 135 -0.14 18.44 6.77
CA GLN A 135 -0.61 19.63 7.49
C GLN A 135 -1.19 19.29 8.87
N CYS A 136 -1.98 18.23 8.98
CA CYS A 136 -2.53 17.77 10.27
C CYS A 136 -1.43 17.39 11.27
N VAL A 137 -0.38 16.70 10.79
CA VAL A 137 0.79 16.37 11.62
C VAL A 137 1.51 17.63 12.08
N LEU A 138 1.73 18.60 11.19
CA LEU A 138 2.37 19.88 11.52
C LEU A 138 1.53 20.71 12.52
N GLU A 139 0.21 20.78 12.34
CA GLU A 139 -0.72 21.39 13.29
C GLU A 139 -0.61 20.76 14.68
N ARG A 140 -0.55 19.43 14.75
CA ARG A 140 -0.43 18.70 16.01
C ARG A 140 0.92 18.91 16.67
N ALA A 141 2.00 18.94 15.88
CA ALA A 141 3.35 19.27 16.36
C ALA A 141 3.39 20.71 16.92
N ARG A 142 2.78 21.67 16.21
CA ARG A 142 2.65 23.06 16.67
C ARG A 142 1.89 23.16 17.98
N LYS A 143 0.77 22.46 18.13
CA LYS A 143 -0.01 22.44 19.39
C LYS A 143 0.79 21.82 20.54
N ARG A 144 1.60 20.78 20.28
CA ARG A 144 2.51 20.22 21.31
C ARG A 144 3.64 21.18 21.68
N ALA A 145 4.22 21.88 20.71
CA ALA A 145 5.25 22.88 20.97
C ALA A 145 4.69 24.04 21.81
N LEU A 146 3.46 24.48 21.52
CA LEU A 146 2.76 25.47 22.33
C LEU A 146 2.43 24.98 23.74
N GLY A 147 2.13 23.69 23.90
CA GLY A 147 1.93 23.04 25.20
C GLY A 147 3.23 22.51 25.83
N SER A 148 4.40 22.96 25.37
CA SER A 148 5.67 22.58 25.98
C SER A 148 5.89 23.32 27.30
N SER A 149 6.63 22.68 28.22
CA SER A 149 6.86 23.18 29.59
C SER A 149 7.38 24.62 29.62
N VAL A 150 8.18 25.02 28.64
CA VAL A 150 8.77 26.37 28.56
C VAL A 150 7.71 27.44 28.27
N MET A 151 6.76 27.16 27.38
CA MET A 151 5.68 28.10 27.07
C MET A 151 4.67 28.20 28.20
N GLN A 152 4.44 27.10 28.92
CA GLN A 152 3.58 27.08 30.09
C GLN A 152 4.19 27.89 31.25
N GLU A 153 5.49 27.73 31.53
CA GLU A 153 6.21 28.51 32.55
C GLU A 153 6.19 30.02 32.24
N LEU A 154 6.41 30.40 30.98
CA LEU A 154 6.28 31.79 30.55
C LEU A 154 4.84 32.32 30.71
N GLN A 155 3.83 31.49 30.47
CA GLN A 155 2.44 31.88 30.66
C GLN A 155 2.13 32.08 32.16
N GLU A 156 2.67 31.25 33.04
CA GLU A 156 2.53 31.34 34.50
C GLU A 156 3.19 32.59 35.09
N GLU A 157 4.34 33.01 34.56
CA GLU A 157 5.06 34.20 35.04
C GLU A 157 4.31 35.50 34.71
N TYR A 158 3.70 35.58 33.53
CA TYR A 158 3.08 36.81 33.02
C TYR A 158 1.56 36.89 33.23
N PHE A 159 0.88 35.75 33.41
CA PHE A 159 -0.57 35.70 33.61
C PHE A 159 -0.91 35.11 34.99
N ASP A 160 -1.64 35.89 35.79
CA ASP A 160 -2.13 35.48 37.12
C ASP A 160 -3.43 34.65 37.01
N HIS A 161 -3.46 33.65 36.13
CA HIS A 161 -4.59 32.72 36.02
C HIS A 161 -4.38 31.51 36.95
N PRO A 162 -5.44 31.00 37.61
CA PRO A 162 -5.29 29.84 38.49
C PRO A 162 -4.86 28.59 37.73
N LEU A 163 -3.98 27.79 38.34
CA LEU A 163 -3.49 26.53 37.77
C LEU A 163 -4.47 25.37 38.01
N GLU A 164 -4.78 24.62 36.95
CA GLU A 164 -5.56 23.39 37.05
C GLU A 164 -4.67 22.24 37.49
N VAL A 165 -4.77 21.84 38.76
CA VAL A 165 -4.03 20.71 39.31
C VAL A 165 -4.85 19.43 39.17
N SER A 166 -4.43 18.51 38.31
CA SER A 166 -5.05 17.17 38.23
C SER A 166 -4.50 16.26 39.33
N HIS A 167 -5.30 15.26 39.75
CA HIS A 167 -4.88 14.27 40.76
C HIS A 167 -3.57 13.54 40.39
N ARG A 168 -3.27 13.40 39.10
CA ARG A 168 -2.00 12.79 38.62
C ARG A 168 -0.80 13.69 38.88
N ASP A 169 -1.00 15.00 38.89
CA ASP A 169 0.07 15.99 39.05
C ASP A 169 0.41 16.17 40.52
N VAL A 170 -0.57 16.07 41.42
CA VAL A 170 -0.34 16.00 42.88
C VAL A 170 0.60 14.83 43.23
N ALA A 171 0.36 13.64 42.66
CA ALA A 171 1.19 12.47 42.91
C ALA A 171 2.63 12.61 42.37
N LYS A 172 2.84 13.42 41.32
CA LYS A 172 4.18 13.72 40.80
C LYS A 172 4.87 14.76 41.66
N ALA A 173 4.16 15.81 42.07
CA ALA A 173 4.71 16.87 42.91
C ALA A 173 5.18 16.33 44.26
N THR A 174 4.42 15.43 44.89
CA THR A 174 4.86 14.76 46.12
C THR A 174 6.08 13.87 45.91
N LEU A 175 6.19 13.22 44.75
CA LEU A 175 7.34 12.38 44.40
C LEU A 175 8.60 13.23 44.15
N VAL A 176 8.47 14.37 43.46
CA VAL A 176 9.56 15.33 43.26
C VAL A 176 10.05 15.89 44.60
N GLN A 177 9.13 16.29 45.49
CA GLN A 177 9.49 16.76 46.84
C GLN A 177 10.21 15.67 47.66
N GLN A 178 9.79 14.41 47.55
CA GLN A 178 10.46 13.28 48.21
C GLN A 178 11.87 13.01 47.65
N LEU A 179 12.10 13.24 46.36
CA LEU A 179 13.43 13.10 45.76
C LEU A 179 14.36 14.23 46.20
N GLN A 180 13.90 15.48 46.23
CA GLN A 180 14.67 16.63 46.69
C GLN A 180 15.12 16.47 48.15
N HIS A 181 14.22 16.02 49.04
CA HIS A 181 14.56 15.75 50.45
C HIS A 181 15.49 14.53 50.63
N LYS A 182 15.74 13.74 49.58
CA LYS A 182 16.66 12.60 49.62
C LYS A 182 18.03 12.92 49.03
N GLU A 183 18.13 14.02 48.29
CA GLU A 183 19.36 14.55 47.71
C GLU A 183 20.04 15.60 48.64
N GLU A 184 19.30 16.17 49.59
CA GLU A 184 19.81 16.92 50.76
C GLU A 184 20.27 16.00 51.90
#